data_AF-A0A9E1SUJ9-F1
#
_entry.id   AF-A0A9E1SUJ9-F1
#
_cell.length_a   1.000
_cell.length_b   1.000
_cell.length_c   1.000
_cell.angle_alpha   90.00
_cell.angle_beta   90.00
_cell.angle_gamma   90.00
#
_symmetry.space_group_name_H-M   'P 1'
#
loop_
_entity.id
_entity.type
_entity.pdbx_description
1 polymer ?
#
loop_
_entity_poly.entity_id
_entity_poly.type
_entity_poly.pdbx_seq_one_letter_code
_entity_poly.pdbx_strand_id
1 'polypeptide(L)' 'REYMEHAKDIWEELDLPRLIPQSPWHGYSLGAWHEVWDAAAARAAAGEYMENGTISQGLQRPGVKPETRFNPDTGEPD' A
#
# COMPACT_ATOMS: atom_id res chain seq x y z
N ARG A 1 8.45 6.44 -2.42
CA ARG A 1 9.63 7.07 -3.05
C ARG A 1 10.92 6.51 -2.47
N GLU A 2 11.12 6.65 -1.16
CA GLU A 2 12.28 6.15 -0.41
C GLU A 2 12.64 4.69 -0.72
N TYR A 3 11.66 3.79 -0.82
CA TYR A 3 11.91 2.37 -1.12
C TYR A 3 12.50 2.14 -2.51
N MET A 4 12.02 2.87 -3.52
CA MET A 4 12.54 2.73 -4.89
C MET A 4 13.94 3.32 -5.00
N GLU A 5 14.18 4.47 -4.36
CA GLU A 5 15.50 5.09 -4.31
C GLU A 5 16.50 4.18 -3.58
N HIS A 6 16.17 3.66 -2.40
CA HIS A 6 17.03 2.72 -1.66
C HIS A 6 17.26 1.41 -2.41
N ALA A 7 16.24 0.87 -3.08
CA ALA A 7 16.41 -0.33 -3.91
C ALA A 7 17.39 -0.09 -5.08
N LYS A 8 17.44 1.13 -5.63
CA LYS A 8 18.44 1.53 -6.63
C LYS A 8 19.84 1.45 -6.07
N ASP A 9 20.03 1.99 -4.88
CA ASP A 9 21.35 2.08 -4.25
C ASP A 9 21.88 0.68 -3.97
N ILE A 10 21.05 -0.21 -3.40
CA ILE A 10 21.40 -1.63 -3.18
C ILE A 10 21.74 -2.31 -4.52
N TRP A 11 20.96 -2.06 -5.57
CA TRP A 11 21.21 -2.66 -6.88
C TRP A 11 22.57 -2.25 -7.46
N GLU A 12 22.94 -0.98 -7.29
CA GLU A 12 24.24 -0.43 -7.71
C GLU A 12 25.39 -0.96 -6.83
N GLU A 13 25.19 -1.12 -5.52
CA GLU A 13 26.15 -1.75 -4.61
C GLU A 13 26.45 -3.21 -4.96
N LEU A 14 25.46 -3.94 -5.47
CA LEU A 14 25.60 -5.32 -5.91
C LEU A 14 26.26 -5.48 -7.29
N ASP A 15 26.68 -4.38 -7.93
CA ASP A 15 27.27 -4.34 -9.28
C ASP A 15 26.41 -5.05 -10.33
N LEU A 16 25.08 -4.93 -10.18
CA LEU A 16 24.12 -5.51 -11.10
C LEU A 16 23.99 -4.67 -12.38
N PRO A 17 23.45 -5.23 -13.48
CA PRO A 17 23.30 -4.50 -14.74
C PRO A 17 22.57 -3.17 -14.57
N ARG A 18 23.03 -2.12 -15.25
CA ARG A 18 22.51 -0.76 -15.13
C ARG A 18 20.97 -0.71 -15.30
N LEU A 19 20.30 -0.09 -14.33
CA LEU A 19 18.85 0.17 -14.38
C LEU A 19 18.52 1.29 -15.39
N ILE A 20 17.40 1.12 -16.10
CA ILE A 20 16.82 2.14 -17.00
C ILE A 20 15.39 2.49 -16.52
N PRO A 21 15.23 3.09 -15.33
CA PRO A 21 13.92 3.37 -14.76
C PRO A 21 13.19 4.45 -15.57
N GLN A 22 11.89 4.24 -15.80
CA GLN A 22 11.00 5.24 -16.40
C GLN A 22 10.41 6.14 -15.31
N SER A 23 10.26 7.43 -15.60
CA SER A 23 9.69 8.38 -14.64
C SER A 23 8.16 8.42 -14.74
N PRO A 24 7.42 8.46 -13.61
CA PRO A 24 7.93 8.33 -12.25
C PRO A 24 8.21 6.87 -11.89
N TRP A 25 9.41 6.61 -11.36
CA TRP A 25 9.81 5.25 -11.00
C TRP A 25 9.21 4.81 -9.66
N HIS A 26 8.77 5.76 -8.84
CA HIS A 26 7.97 5.52 -7.66
C HIS A 26 6.50 5.85 -7.92
N GLY A 27 5.59 5.20 -7.18
CA GLY A 27 4.17 5.54 -7.21
C GLY A 27 3.90 7.00 -6.85
N TYR A 28 2.83 7.54 -7.40
CA TYR A 28 2.22 8.81 -7.04
C TYR A 28 0.73 8.58 -6.81
N SER A 29 0.10 9.40 -5.95
CA SER A 29 -1.33 9.23 -5.66
C SER A 29 -2.16 9.57 -6.90
N LEU A 30 -3.10 8.68 -7.24
CA LEU A 30 -4.10 8.86 -8.29
C LEU A 30 -5.45 9.34 -7.75
N GLY A 31 -5.51 9.76 -6.48
CA GLY A 31 -6.68 10.37 -5.85
C GLY A 31 -7.65 9.41 -5.17
N ALA A 32 -7.77 8.16 -5.63
CA ALA A 32 -8.61 7.13 -5.00
C ALA A 32 -7.89 6.36 -3.87
N TRP A 33 -7.06 7.06 -3.11
CA TRP A 33 -6.23 6.47 -2.05
C TRP A 33 -6.44 7.23 -0.75
N HIS A 34 -7.17 6.59 0.17
CA HIS A 34 -7.49 7.12 1.50
C HIS A 34 -6.28 7.03 2.44
N GLU A 35 -6.18 7.95 3.40
CA GLU A 35 -5.06 8.03 4.36
C GLU A 35 -4.92 6.75 5.22
N VAL A 36 -6.03 6.06 5.49
CA VAL A 36 -6.03 4.76 6.17
C VAL A 36 -5.21 3.70 5.43
N TRP A 37 -5.16 3.78 4.09
CA TRP A 37 -4.36 2.88 3.27
C TRP A 37 -2.88 3.25 3.29
N ASP A 38 -2.53 4.53 3.44
CA ASP A 38 -1.15 4.94 3.72
C ASP A 38 -0.67 4.35 5.05
N ALA A 39 -1.49 4.45 6.11
CA ALA A 39 -1.18 3.84 7.39
C ALA A 39 -1.07 2.30 7.30
N ALA A 40 -1.95 1.66 6.52
CA ALA A 40 -1.89 0.22 6.29
C ALA A 40 -0.60 -0.19 5.53
N ALA A 41 -0.21 0.59 4.52
CA ALA A 41 1.03 0.36 3.77
C ALA A 41 2.27 0.53 4.66
N ALA A 42 2.30 1.54 5.52
CA ALA A 42 3.39 1.75 6.48
C ALA A 42 3.53 0.58 7.46
N ARG A 43 2.43 0.10 8.04
CA ARG A 43 2.43 -1.10 8.90
C ARG A 43 2.96 -2.32 8.15
N ALA A 44 2.49 -2.55 6.92
CA ALA A 44 2.94 -3.68 6.13
C ALA A 44 4.45 -3.62 5.86
N ALA A 45 4.99 -2.44 5.53
CA ALA A 45 6.42 -2.25 5.32
C ALA A 45 7.25 -2.42 6.60
N ALA A 46 6.67 -2.12 7.77
CA ALA A 46 7.28 -2.36 9.09
C ALA A 46 7.19 -3.83 9.55
N GLY A 47 6.52 -4.71 8.79
CA GLY A 47 6.27 -6.10 9.18
C GLY A 47 5.04 -6.31 10.07
N GLU A 48 4.26 -5.26 10.31
CA GLU A 48 3.07 -5.23 11.17
C GLU A 48 1.77 -5.48 10.39
N TYR A 49 1.84 -6.18 9.24
CA TYR A 49 0.68 -6.39 8.37
C TYR A 49 -0.48 -7.15 9.04
N MET A 50 -0.21 -7.91 10.11
CA MET A 50 -1.25 -8.59 10.89
C MET A 50 -2.21 -7.61 11.58
N GLU A 51 -1.72 -6.43 11.97
CA GLU A 51 -2.56 -5.38 12.56
C GLU A 51 -3.60 -4.87 11.56
N ASN A 52 -3.23 -4.77 10.28
CA ASN A 52 -4.19 -4.46 9.23
C ASN A 52 -5.32 -5.51 9.16
N GLY A 53 -5.00 -6.79 9.37
CA GLY A 53 -5.99 -7.86 9.44
C GLY A 53 -6.99 -7.68 10.60
N THR A 54 -6.49 -7.34 11.80
CA THR A 54 -7.34 -7.03 12.96
C THR A 54 -8.26 -5.84 12.68
N ILE A 55 -7.71 -4.77 12.08
CA ILE A 55 -8.49 -3.59 11.69
C ILE A 55 -9.58 -3.98 10.67
N SER A 56 -9.22 -4.69 9.59
CA SER A 56 -10.18 -5.12 8.56
C SER A 56 -11.25 -6.06 9.11
N GLN A 57 -10.92 -6.93 10.07
CA GLN A 57 -11.90 -7.79 10.73
C GLN A 57 -12.99 -6.98 11.44
N GLY A 58 -12.62 -5.87 12.09
CA GLY A 58 -13.56 -4.97 12.75
C GLY A 58 -14.51 -4.22 11.80
N LEU A 59 -14.20 -4.21 10.49
CA LEU A 59 -14.97 -3.50 9.46
C LEU A 59 -15.96 -4.41 8.71
N GLN A 60 -16.05 -5.69 9.06
CA GLN A 60 -16.97 -6.62 8.42
C GLN A 60 -18.44 -6.22 8.62
N ARG A 61 -19.23 -6.33 7.54
CA ARG A 61 -20.67 -6.02 7.55
C ARG A 61 -21.50 -7.25 7.19
N PRO A 62 -22.59 -7.54 7.92
CA PRO A 62 -23.54 -8.56 7.51
C PRO A 62 -24.40 -8.07 6.34
N GLY A 63 -24.90 -8.99 5.52
CA GLY A 63 -25.90 -8.68 4.49
C GLY A 63 -25.36 -7.96 3.24
N VAL A 64 -24.04 -7.78 3.12
CA VAL A 64 -23.40 -7.28 1.90
C VAL A 64 -22.81 -8.43 1.08
N LYS A 65 -22.77 -8.27 -0.24
CA LYS A 65 -22.09 -9.23 -1.11
C LYS A 65 -20.58 -9.20 -0.81
N PRO A 66 -19.88 -10.35 -0.79
CA PRO A 66 -18.41 -10.36 -0.73
C PRO A 66 -17.78 -9.52 -1.85
N GLU A 67 -16.62 -8.91 -1.58
CA GLU A 67 -15.88 -8.04 -2.52
C GLU A 67 -16.68 -6.80 -3.00
N THR A 68 -17.67 -6.35 -2.22
CA THR A 68 -18.33 -5.05 -2.47
C THR A 68 -17.32 -3.92 -2.25
N ARG A 69 -17.35 -2.89 -3.09
CA ARG A 69 -16.51 -1.70 -2.91
C ARG A 69 -16.71 -1.14 -1.51
N PHE A 70 -15.61 -0.77 -0.88
CA PHE A 70 -15.56 -0.37 0.52
C PHE A 70 -14.96 1.01 0.62
N ASN A 71 -15.68 1.92 1.27
CA ASN A 71 -15.18 3.23 1.64
C ASN A 71 -14.63 3.18 3.06
N PRO A 72 -13.31 3.30 3.27
CA PRO A 72 -12.73 3.17 4.59
C PRO A 72 -12.95 4.41 5.47
N ASP A 73 -13.32 5.55 4.90
CA ASP A 73 -13.59 6.77 5.67
C ASP A 73 -14.98 6.71 6.33
N THR A 74 -15.95 6.11 5.66
CA THR A 74 -17.33 5.97 6.17
C THR A 74 -17.58 4.59 6.80
N GLY A 75 -16.80 3.58 6.43
CA GLY A 75 -17.04 2.19 6.82
C GLY A 75 -18.30 1.58 6.18
N GLU A 76 -18.73 2.17 5.05
CA GLU A 76 -19.90 1.77 4.27
C GLU A 76 -19.49 1.30 2.86
N PRO A 77 -20.36 0.53 2.19
CA PRO A 77 -20.19 0.26 0.77
C PRO A 77 -20.16 1.55 -0.07
N ASP A 78 -19.26 1.59 -1.04
CA ASP A 78 -19.06 2.70 -1.99
C ASP A 78 -20.04 2.65 -3.18
#